data_AF-A0A6G3XVE8-F1
#
_entry.id   AF-A0A6G3XVE8-F1
#
_cell.length_a   1.000
_cell.length_b   1.000
_cell.length_c   1.000
_cell.angle_alpha   90.00
_cell.angle_beta   90.00
_cell.angle_gamma   90.00
#
_symmetry.space_group_name_H-M   'P 1'
#
loop_
_entity.id
_entity.type
_entity.pdbx_description
1 polymer ?
#
loop_
_entity_poly.entity_id
_entity_poly.type
_entity_poly.pdbx_seq_one_letter_code
_entity_poly.pdbx_strand_id
1 'polypeptide(L)' 'RPMVITYELDPVNKTYVSTGVHHDRLKLSAPYDIDIDLTSIDEL' A
#
# COMPACT_ATOMS: atom_id res chain seq x y z
N ARG A 1 -2.78 -14.33 6.11
CA ARG A 1 -1.67 -13.35 5.96
C ARG A 1 -1.97 -12.38 4.84
N PRO A 2 -2.49 -11.21 5.21
CA PRO A 2 -2.84 -10.13 4.30
C PRO A 2 -1.59 -9.57 3.62
N MET A 3 -1.80 -9.02 2.43
CA MET A 3 -0.77 -8.31 1.67
C MET A 3 -1.41 -7.14 0.95
N VAL A 4 -0.75 -5.98 0.98
CA VAL A 4 -1.16 -4.78 0.23
C VAL A 4 -0.06 -4.41 -0.76
N ILE A 5 -0.46 -4.08 -1.99
CA ILE A 5 0.44 -3.54 -3.02
C ILE A 5 0.02 -2.11 -3.32
N THR A 6 0.94 -1.17 -3.23
CA THR A 6 0.71 0.23 -3.57
C THR A 6 1.07 0.49 -5.03
N TYR A 7 0.28 1.32 -5.69
CA TYR A 7 0.52 1.73 -7.06
C TYR A 7 0.39 3.25 -7.19
N GLU A 8 1.23 3.84 -8.03
CA GLU A 8 1.12 5.24 -8.44
C GLU A 8 0.83 5.34 -9.94
N LEU A 9 0.08 6.36 -10.33
CA LEU A 9 -0.17 6.65 -11.73
C LEU A 9 1.05 7.34 -12.35
N ASP A 10 1.70 6.67 -13.30
CA ASP A 10 2.73 7.28 -14.13
C ASP A 10 2.10 8.35 -15.04
N PRO A 11 2.47 9.63 -14.89
CA PRO A 11 1.87 10.71 -15.67
C PRO A 11 2.24 10.64 -17.17
N VAL A 12 3.33 9.96 -17.53
CA VAL A 12 3.82 9.84 -18.92
C VAL A 12 3.06 8.74 -19.65
N ASN A 13 3.10 7.53 -19.11
CA ASN A 13 2.52 6.36 -19.77
C ASN A 13 1.03 6.14 -19.45
N LYS A 14 0.48 6.89 -18.47
CA LYS A 14 -0.91 6.75 -17.99
C LYS A 14 -1.23 5.33 -17.51
N THR A 15 -0.25 4.69 -16.88
CA THR A 15 -0.36 3.34 -16.31
C THR A 15 -0.08 3.38 -14.82
N TYR A 16 -0.65 2.42 -14.09
CA TYR A 16 -0.32 2.22 -12.69
C TYR A 16 0.94 1.37 -12.56
N VAL A 17 1.90 1.86 -11.79
CA VAL A 17 3.18 1.19 -11.53
C VAL A 17 3.28 0.86 -10.06
N SER A 18 3.72 -0.36 -9.75
CA SER A 18 3.87 -0.83 -8.37
C SER A 18 4.97 -0.04 -7.66
N THR A 19 4.66 0.44 -6.46
CA THR A 19 5.58 1.22 -5.62
C THR A 19 5.98 0.50 -4.33
N GLY A 20 5.30 -0.57 -3.95
CA GLY A 20 5.60 -1.30 -2.72
C GLY A 20 4.70 -2.51 -2.46
N VAL A 21 5.21 -3.46 -1.68
CA VAL A 21 4.48 -4.64 -1.19
C VAL A 21 4.61 -4.70 0.33
N HIS A 22 3.49 -4.82 1.03
CA HIS A 22 3.38 -4.73 2.49
C HIS A 22 2.68 -5.96 3.05
N HIS A 23 3.21 -6.58 4.12
CA HIS A 23 2.65 -7.81 4.71
C HIS A 23 2.18 -7.63 6.17
N ASP A 24 2.90 -6.83 6.98
CA ASP A 24 2.56 -6.63 8.40
C ASP A 24 1.99 -5.24 8.68
N ARG A 25 2.50 -4.21 7.99
CA ARG A 25 2.07 -2.82 8.16
C ARG A 25 2.15 -2.08 6.84
N LEU A 26 1.07 -1.36 6.49
CA LEU A 26 1.11 -0.34 5.45
C LEU A 26 1.44 0.99 6.12
N LYS A 27 2.57 1.61 5.76
CA LYS A 27 2.92 2.96 6.20
C LYS A 27 3.31 3.83 5.03
N LEU A 28 2.56 4.89 4.79
CA LEU A 28 2.80 5.88 3.74
C LEU A 28 2.73 7.29 4.35
N SER A 29 3.58 8.19 3.92
CA SER A 29 3.55 9.61 4.33
C SER A 29 2.94 10.53 3.26
N ALA A 30 2.71 10.01 2.06
CA ALA A 30 2.22 10.77 0.91
C ALA A 30 1.16 9.95 0.14
N PRO A 31 0.16 10.62 -0.46
CA PRO A 31 -0.14 12.05 -0.34
C PRO A 31 -0.64 12.48 1.06
N TYR A 32 -0.96 11.51 1.91
CA TYR A 32 -1.34 11.70 3.31
C TYR A 32 -0.68 10.61 4.17
N ASP A 33 -0.61 10.85 5.48
CA ASP A 33 -0.16 9.83 6.42
C ASP A 33 -1.21 8.70 6.49
N ILE A 34 -0.79 7.48 6.16
CA ILE A 34 -1.58 6.27 6.23
C ILE A 34 -0.77 5.26 7.01
N ASP A 35 -1.37 4.74 8.07
CA ASP A 35 -0.74 3.76 8.95
C ASP A 35 -1.76 2.68 9.31
N ILE A 36 -1.61 1.51 8.71
CA ILE A 36 -2.53 0.38 8.87
C ILE A 36 -1.73 -0.82 9.34
N ASP A 37 -2.11 -1.37 10.49
CA ASP A 37 -1.68 -2.68 10.94
C ASP A 37 -2.43 -3.76 10.16
N LEU A 38 -1.71 -4.59 9.43
CA LEU A 38 -2.28 -5.67 8.62
C LEU A 38 -2.42 -6.97 9.43
N THR A 39 -1.77 -7.08 10.58
CA THR A 39 -1.83 -8.30 11.40
C THR A 39 -3.22 -8.49 12.01
N SER A 40 -3.93 -7.40 12.31
CA SER A 40 -5.30 -7.42 12.87
C SER A 40 -6.37 -7.88 11.89
N ILE A 41 -6.07 -7.99 10.58
CA ILE A 41 -7.04 -8.44 9.57
C ILE A 41 -7.26 -9.95 9.64
N ASP A 42 -6.26 -10.73 10.05
CA ASP A 42 -6.42 -12.19 10.24
C ASP A 42 -7.35 -12.51 11.46
N GLU A 43 -7.77 -11.50 12.25
CA GLU A 43 -8.62 -11.63 13.44
C GLU A 43 -10.11 -11.29 13.20
N LEU A 44 -10.50 -10.91 11.98
CA LEU A 44 -11.86 -10.44 11.63
C LEU A 44 -12.81 -11.52 11.09
#